data_AF-A0A7L2W0K6-F1
#
_entry.id   AF-A0A7L2W0K6-F1
#
_cell.length_a   1.000
_cell.length_b   1.000
_cell.length_c   1.000
_cell.angle_alpha   90.00
_cell.angle_beta   90.00
_cell.angle_gamma   90.00
#
_symmetry.space_group_name_H-M   'P 1'
#
loop_
_entity.id
_entity.type
_entity.pdbx_description
1 polymer ?
#
loop_
_entity_poly.entity_id
_entity_poly.type
_entity_poly.pdbx_seq_one_letter_code
_entity_poly.pdbx_strand_id
1 'polypeptide(L)'
;DERKSPLEDMPFADTDINLEIPFAEQAANIKDISVGKICRGGGGDTLLPNFRLPKDKTGTTKIGDLAPQDMKKVYSLALIELTALYDILGTEFKQQKAVKMKTKDSGLFGVPLSVLLEQDQKKVPGTKIPLIFEKLITQIEEATLETEGLLRIPGVATRIKSLCQELEAKFYEGTFNWENVKQHDAASLLKLFIRELPQPLLTVEYLKAFQDVQNLPTKKQQLQALNLLVLLLPEANRDTLKVLLEFLQRVIDHRDKNKMTLKNVAMVMAPNLFTFHGFGSKTIEQSEFVMAAGTANVMRFMIQYQKLLWTVSIFLRRVERAIINFANKAPEQRSNMNLLPCFRERLGPSSWMAYDREKHEKQEKTPNDADVPQGVIRVQAPHLSKVSMAIQLTEELKAGDIVARFLSQKSGNVQTLKKEEVFLYEIGGNIGERCLDDDTYMKDLYQLNPNAEWVIKSKQS
;
A
#
# COMPACT_ATOMS: atom_id res chain seq x y z
N ASP A 1 -20.99 50.34 -19.46
CA ASP A 1 -21.79 49.28 -18.82
C ASP A 1 -21.58 47.96 -19.55
N GLU A 2 -20.59 47.17 -19.13
CA GLU A 2 -20.54 45.75 -19.44
C GLU A 2 -20.24 45.00 -18.14
N ARG A 3 -21.24 44.22 -17.70
CA ARG A 3 -21.24 43.47 -16.45
C ARG A 3 -20.33 42.26 -16.58
N LYS A 4 -19.31 42.20 -15.72
CA LYS A 4 -18.57 40.98 -15.38
C LYS A 4 -19.53 39.94 -14.77
N SER A 5 -19.55 38.72 -15.31
CA SER A 5 -20.16 37.54 -14.69
C SER A 5 -19.14 36.84 -13.79
N PRO A 6 -19.43 36.58 -12.50
CA PRO A 6 -18.56 35.80 -11.61
C PRO A 6 -18.95 34.32 -11.65
N LEU A 7 -18.11 33.49 -12.25
CA LEU A 7 -18.14 32.03 -12.09
C LEU A 7 -16.68 31.55 -11.92
N GLU A 8 -16.01 32.10 -10.92
CA GLU A 8 -14.83 31.49 -10.31
C GLU A 8 -15.27 30.90 -8.95
N ASP A 9 -14.76 29.70 -8.66
CA ASP A 9 -14.77 29.01 -7.37
C ASP A 9 -16.11 28.46 -6.82
N MET A 10 -16.54 27.31 -7.38
CA MET A 10 -17.31 26.33 -6.62
C MET A 10 -16.36 25.21 -6.17
N PRO A 11 -16.11 24.99 -4.87
CA PRO A 11 -15.26 23.89 -4.42
C PRO A 11 -15.93 22.56 -4.78
N PHE A 12 -15.19 21.69 -5.47
CA PHE A 12 -15.61 20.31 -5.70
C PHE A 12 -15.98 19.68 -4.35
N ALA A 13 -17.16 19.06 -4.27
CA ALA A 13 -17.55 18.34 -3.06
C ALA A 13 -16.54 17.22 -2.79
N ASP A 14 -15.74 17.37 -1.73
CA ASP A 14 -14.86 16.32 -1.24
C ASP A 14 -15.69 15.03 -1.06
N THR A 15 -15.27 13.96 -1.71
CA THR A 15 -15.95 12.66 -1.57
C THR A 15 -15.17 11.82 -0.58
N ASP A 16 -15.77 11.55 0.58
CA ASP A 16 -15.16 10.70 1.59
C ASP A 16 -15.20 9.21 1.20
N ILE A 17 -14.06 8.54 1.37
CA ILE A 17 -13.99 7.09 1.24
C ILE A 17 -14.28 6.46 2.60
N ASN A 18 -15.42 5.79 2.71
CA ASN A 18 -15.75 5.02 3.91
C ASN A 18 -14.91 3.75 3.95
N LEU A 19 -14.06 3.61 4.98
CA LEU A 19 -13.23 2.43 5.24
C LEU A 19 -13.82 1.49 6.31
N GLU A 20 -14.97 1.84 6.89
CA GLU A 20 -15.63 1.05 7.93
C GLU A 20 -16.56 -0.02 7.38
N ILE A 21 -17.12 0.22 6.20
CA ILE A 21 -18.03 -0.68 5.50
C ILE A 21 -17.28 -1.36 4.35
N PRO A 22 -17.44 -2.68 4.13
CA PRO A 22 -16.91 -3.36 2.96
C PRO A 22 -17.25 -2.63 1.64
N PHE A 23 -16.30 -2.60 0.73
CA PHE A 23 -16.45 -1.94 -0.56
C PHE A 23 -17.51 -2.61 -1.44
N ALA A 24 -17.62 -3.94 -1.36
CA ALA A 24 -18.65 -4.74 -2.00
C ALA A 24 -20.06 -4.32 -1.54
N GLU A 25 -20.27 -4.18 -0.22
CA GLU A 25 -21.53 -3.73 0.35
C GLU A 25 -21.87 -2.28 -0.07
N GLN A 26 -20.88 -1.39 -0.08
CA GLN A 26 -21.06 -0.04 -0.60
C GLN A 26 -21.50 -0.03 -2.07
N ALA A 27 -20.95 -0.94 -2.90
CA ALA A 27 -21.34 -1.06 -4.29
C ALA A 27 -22.77 -1.63 -4.46
N ALA A 28 -23.17 -2.60 -3.63
CA ALA A 28 -24.53 -3.15 -3.64
C ALA A 28 -25.57 -2.08 -3.29
N ASN A 29 -25.34 -1.30 -2.22
CA ASN A 29 -26.25 -0.25 -1.80
C ASN A 29 -26.44 0.83 -2.88
N ILE A 30 -25.41 1.14 -3.66
CA ILE A 30 -25.52 2.08 -4.79
C ILE A 30 -26.32 1.46 -5.94
N LYS A 31 -26.14 0.16 -6.23
CA LYS A 31 -26.94 -0.54 -7.24
C LYS A 31 -28.43 -0.48 -6.92
N ASP A 32 -28.81 -0.71 -5.67
CA ASP A 32 -30.21 -0.67 -5.22
C ASP A 32 -30.83 0.73 -5.32
N ILE A 33 -30.05 1.79 -5.10
CA ILE A 33 -30.49 3.18 -5.27
C ILE A 33 -30.55 3.59 -6.75
N SER A 34 -29.72 2.98 -7.60
CA SER A 34 -29.50 3.40 -9.00
C SER A 34 -30.41 2.74 -10.04
N VAL A 35 -31.42 1.96 -9.63
CA VAL A 35 -32.43 1.36 -10.54
C VAL A 35 -33.19 2.42 -11.37
N GLY A 36 -32.99 3.73 -11.12
CA GLY A 36 -33.61 4.84 -11.86
C GLY A 36 -32.72 5.81 -12.65
N LYS A 37 -31.38 5.70 -12.71
CA LYS A 37 -30.59 6.69 -13.50
C LYS A 37 -29.16 6.23 -13.84
N ILE A 38 -28.98 5.72 -15.06
CA ILE A 38 -27.64 5.55 -15.65
C ILE A 38 -27.15 6.93 -16.12
N CYS A 39 -26.34 7.61 -15.32
CA CYS A 39 -25.59 8.77 -15.79
C CYS A 39 -24.33 8.29 -16.50
N ARG A 40 -24.40 8.13 -17.84
CA ARG A 40 -23.20 8.19 -18.68
C ARG A 40 -22.71 9.64 -18.67
N GLY A 41 -21.85 9.96 -17.71
CA GLY A 41 -21.14 11.23 -17.69
C GLY A 41 -20.17 11.31 -18.86
N GLY A 42 -20.52 12.11 -19.86
CA GLY A 42 -19.69 12.43 -21.01
C GLY A 42 -18.36 13.10 -20.61
N GLY A 43 -17.39 12.98 -21.51
CA GLY A 43 -16.00 13.37 -21.34
C GLY A 43 -15.79 14.79 -20.81
N GLY A 44 -14.96 14.88 -19.77
CA GLY A 44 -14.40 16.11 -19.21
C GLY A 44 -13.02 15.78 -18.64
N ASP A 45 -12.03 15.79 -19.52
CA ASP A 45 -10.66 15.35 -19.30
C ASP A 45 -9.84 16.48 -18.64
N THR A 46 -10.01 16.79 -17.34
CA THR A 46 -9.02 17.65 -16.64
C THR A 46 -8.93 17.54 -15.12
N LEU A 47 -9.95 17.13 -14.37
CA LEU A 47 -9.86 17.13 -12.89
C LEU A 47 -10.34 15.80 -12.28
N LEU A 48 -9.41 15.12 -11.61
CA LEU A 48 -9.69 13.96 -10.79
C LEU A 48 -10.26 14.45 -9.44
N PRO A 49 -11.34 13.84 -8.92
CA PRO A 49 -12.01 14.31 -7.71
C PRO A 49 -11.09 14.23 -6.49
N ASN A 50 -11.22 15.13 -5.53
CA ASN A 50 -10.49 15.00 -4.28
C ASN A 50 -11.20 13.97 -3.40
N PHE A 51 -10.55 12.82 -3.21
CA PHE A 51 -10.96 11.82 -2.24
C PHE A 51 -10.24 12.08 -0.93
N ARG A 52 -10.99 12.12 0.16
CA ARG A 52 -10.44 12.27 1.51
C ARG A 52 -10.63 10.98 2.28
N LEU A 53 -9.67 10.72 3.15
CA LEU A 53 -9.78 9.67 4.15
C LEU A 53 -10.33 10.32 5.43
N PRO A 54 -11.54 9.94 5.88
CA PRO A 54 -11.99 10.28 7.21
C PRO A 54 -10.99 9.73 8.23
N LYS A 55 -10.50 10.60 9.12
CA LYS A 55 -9.70 10.16 10.26
C LYS A 55 -10.65 9.53 11.28
N ASP A 56 -10.63 8.21 11.38
CA ASP A 56 -11.34 7.49 12.42
C ASP A 56 -10.65 7.68 13.79
N LYS A 57 -11.41 7.53 14.88
CA LYS A 57 -10.88 7.63 16.23
C LYS A 57 -9.81 6.56 16.52
N THR A 58 -9.86 5.43 15.83
CA THR A 58 -8.86 4.35 15.99
C THR A 58 -7.57 4.55 15.18
N GLY A 59 -7.43 5.70 14.51
CA GLY A 59 -6.28 6.05 13.69
C GLY A 59 -6.22 5.30 12.35
N THR A 60 -5.35 5.78 11.46
CA THR A 60 -5.13 5.14 10.15
C THR A 60 -4.06 4.05 10.28
N THR A 61 -4.28 2.88 9.69
CA THR A 61 -3.22 1.86 9.58
C THR A 61 -2.73 1.77 8.15
N LYS A 62 -1.42 1.89 7.99
CA LYS A 62 -0.75 1.73 6.71
C LYS A 62 -0.12 0.36 6.61
N ILE A 63 0.20 -0.02 5.37
CA ILE A 63 1.00 -1.21 5.12
C ILE A 63 2.39 -1.01 5.74
N GLY A 64 2.84 -1.99 6.52
CA GLY A 64 4.07 -1.92 7.32
C GLY A 64 3.86 -1.49 8.78
N ASP A 65 2.65 -1.08 9.16
CA ASP A 65 2.31 -0.86 10.57
C ASP A 65 1.80 -2.15 11.24
N LEU A 66 1.47 -3.20 10.47
CA LEU A 66 1.00 -4.50 10.97
C LEU A 66 2.11 -5.55 10.90
N ALA A 67 2.09 -6.52 11.81
CA ALA A 67 2.97 -7.67 11.76
C ALA A 67 2.78 -8.51 10.49
N PRO A 68 3.81 -9.23 10.00
CA PRO A 68 3.71 -10.04 8.78
C PRO A 68 2.61 -11.11 8.83
N GLN A 69 2.35 -11.68 10.01
CA GLN A 69 1.30 -12.68 10.24
C GLN A 69 -0.12 -12.12 10.09
N ASP A 70 -0.34 -10.89 10.55
CA ASP A 70 -1.61 -10.20 10.43
C ASP A 70 -1.81 -9.72 8.99
N MET A 71 -0.74 -9.23 8.36
CA MET A 71 -0.77 -8.91 6.94
C MET A 71 -1.22 -10.11 6.09
N LYS A 72 -0.72 -11.34 6.34
CA LYS A 72 -1.17 -12.57 5.64
C LYS A 72 -2.69 -12.74 5.68
N LYS A 73 -3.33 -12.46 6.82
CA LYS A 73 -4.79 -12.53 6.97
C LYS A 73 -5.46 -11.41 6.18
N VAL A 74 -4.93 -10.19 6.25
CA VAL A 74 -5.39 -9.05 5.44
C VAL A 74 -5.33 -9.35 3.95
N TYR A 75 -4.28 -10.03 3.44
CA TYR A 75 -4.22 -10.48 2.03
C TYR A 75 -5.41 -11.37 1.67
N SER A 76 -5.70 -12.39 2.48
CA SER A 76 -6.83 -13.30 2.23
C SER A 76 -8.16 -12.55 2.24
N LEU A 77 -8.37 -11.66 3.21
CA LEU A 77 -9.59 -10.86 3.31
C LEU A 77 -9.74 -9.88 2.14
N ALA A 78 -8.64 -9.24 1.71
CA ALA A 78 -8.63 -8.34 0.56
C ALA A 78 -8.98 -9.08 -0.74
N LEU A 79 -8.55 -10.34 -0.90
CA LEU A 79 -8.88 -11.15 -2.07
C LEU A 79 -10.38 -11.48 -2.12
N ILE A 80 -10.94 -11.86 -0.98
CA ILE A 80 -12.37 -12.17 -0.83
C ILE A 80 -13.20 -10.94 -1.18
N GLU A 81 -12.82 -9.80 -0.61
CA GLU A 81 -13.49 -8.53 -0.83
C GLU A 81 -13.39 -8.06 -2.29
N LEU A 82 -12.21 -8.19 -2.90
CA LEU A 82 -11.99 -7.83 -4.30
C LEU A 82 -12.87 -8.69 -5.21
N THR A 83 -12.90 -10.00 -4.98
CA THR A 83 -13.78 -10.92 -5.71
C THR A 83 -15.24 -10.51 -5.55
N ALA A 84 -15.66 -10.15 -4.33
CA ALA A 84 -17.06 -9.76 -4.05
C ALA A 84 -17.43 -8.45 -4.75
N LEU A 85 -16.53 -7.47 -4.73
CA LEU A 85 -16.70 -6.21 -5.43
C LEU A 85 -16.88 -6.44 -6.94
N TYR A 86 -16.04 -7.27 -7.55
CA TYR A 86 -16.12 -7.57 -8.98
C TYR A 86 -17.40 -8.33 -9.36
N ASP A 87 -17.83 -9.30 -8.54
CA ASP A 87 -19.09 -10.03 -8.73
C ASP A 87 -20.29 -9.08 -8.69
N ILE A 88 -20.34 -8.21 -7.67
CA ILE A 88 -21.42 -7.22 -7.53
C ILE A 88 -21.41 -6.26 -8.71
N LEU A 89 -20.24 -5.89 -9.25
CA LEU A 89 -20.15 -5.00 -10.40
C LEU A 89 -20.42 -5.71 -11.74
N GLY A 90 -20.53 -7.04 -11.76
CA GLY A 90 -20.81 -7.82 -12.97
C GLY A 90 -19.59 -7.98 -13.89
N THR A 91 -18.38 -7.86 -13.33
CA THR A 91 -17.11 -8.03 -14.04
C THR A 91 -16.43 -9.31 -13.59
N GLU A 92 -16.02 -10.18 -14.51
CA GLU A 92 -15.33 -11.42 -14.15
C GLU A 92 -13.92 -11.13 -13.60
N PHE A 93 -13.67 -11.52 -12.34
CA PHE A 93 -12.32 -11.55 -11.77
C PHE A 93 -11.65 -12.89 -12.09
N LYS A 94 -10.57 -12.87 -12.89
CA LYS A 94 -9.76 -14.06 -13.20
C LYS A 94 -8.29 -13.80 -12.89
N GLN A 95 -7.75 -14.56 -11.94
CA GLN A 95 -6.31 -14.60 -11.69
C GLN A 95 -5.62 -15.26 -12.88
N GLN A 96 -4.65 -14.56 -13.48
CA GLN A 96 -3.93 -15.10 -14.63
C GLN A 96 -2.74 -15.94 -14.19
N LYS A 97 -2.52 -17.07 -14.86
CA LYS A 97 -1.32 -17.88 -14.68
C LYS A 97 -0.28 -17.50 -15.71
N ALA A 98 0.95 -17.26 -15.25
CA ALA A 98 2.08 -17.02 -16.12
C ALA A 98 2.45 -18.30 -16.89
N VAL A 99 2.77 -18.16 -18.17
CA VAL A 99 3.55 -19.20 -18.87
C VAL A 99 4.95 -19.19 -18.25
N LYS A 100 5.52 -20.37 -17.97
CA LYS A 100 6.90 -20.47 -17.48
C LYS A 100 7.84 -19.90 -18.53
N MET A 101 8.39 -18.72 -18.27
CA MET A 101 9.43 -18.10 -19.10
C MET A 101 10.80 -18.54 -18.60
N LYS A 102 11.77 -18.70 -19.51
CA LYS A 102 13.18 -18.88 -19.12
C LYS A 102 13.66 -17.58 -18.47
N THR A 103 13.94 -17.64 -17.18
CA THR A 103 14.48 -16.50 -16.42
C THR A 103 15.99 -16.58 -16.35
N LYS A 104 16.64 -15.42 -16.30
CA LYS A 104 18.05 -15.32 -15.95
C LYS A 104 18.13 -15.37 -14.42
N ASP A 105 19.02 -16.21 -13.89
CA ASP A 105 19.16 -16.40 -12.43
C ASP A 105 20.27 -15.53 -11.82
N SER A 106 20.92 -14.68 -12.63
CA SER A 106 22.02 -13.81 -12.19
C SER A 106 22.11 -12.53 -13.04
N GLY A 107 22.69 -11.48 -12.47
CA GLY A 107 22.83 -10.16 -13.12
C GLY A 107 21.87 -9.12 -12.54
N LEU A 108 21.61 -8.06 -13.31
CA LEU A 108 20.76 -6.92 -12.87
C LEU A 108 19.46 -6.82 -13.65
N PHE A 109 19.52 -6.97 -14.98
CA PHE A 109 18.39 -6.85 -15.88
C PHE A 109 17.88 -8.25 -16.28
N GLY A 110 16.56 -8.41 -16.39
CA GLY A 110 15.97 -9.70 -16.75
C GLY A 110 15.97 -10.75 -15.63
N VAL A 111 16.22 -10.35 -14.39
CA VAL A 111 16.25 -11.22 -13.21
C VAL A 111 14.98 -11.02 -12.37
N PRO A 112 14.38 -12.06 -11.79
CA PRO A 112 13.23 -11.91 -10.90
C PRO A 112 13.50 -10.97 -9.72
N LEU A 113 12.52 -10.13 -9.39
CA LEU A 113 12.66 -9.12 -8.33
C LEU A 113 13.04 -9.73 -6.97
N SER A 114 12.50 -10.90 -6.64
CA SER A 114 12.82 -11.62 -5.40
C SER A 114 14.29 -12.05 -5.34
N VAL A 115 14.85 -12.55 -6.45
CA VAL A 115 16.25 -12.99 -6.53
C VAL A 115 17.20 -11.79 -6.39
N LEU A 116 16.89 -10.68 -7.06
CA LEU A 116 17.64 -9.43 -6.90
C LEU A 116 17.64 -8.96 -5.46
N LEU A 117 16.46 -8.94 -4.82
CA LEU A 117 16.33 -8.49 -3.43
C LEU A 117 17.08 -9.40 -2.45
N GLU A 118 17.01 -10.72 -2.62
CA GLU A 118 17.78 -11.66 -1.81
C GLU A 118 19.30 -11.46 -1.95
N GLN A 119 19.79 -11.17 -3.15
CA GLN A 119 21.20 -10.86 -3.38
C GLN A 119 21.59 -9.54 -2.72
N ASP A 120 20.74 -8.52 -2.82
CA ASP A 120 20.97 -7.20 -2.24
C ASP A 120 20.94 -7.24 -0.71
N GLN A 121 20.02 -7.98 -0.10
CA GLN A 121 19.93 -8.17 1.35
C GLN A 121 21.16 -8.84 1.95
N LYS A 122 21.85 -9.72 1.19
CA LYS A 122 23.13 -10.31 1.62
C LYS A 122 24.24 -9.28 1.72
N LYS A 123 24.18 -8.19 0.94
CA LYS A 123 25.17 -7.10 0.95
C LYS A 123 24.80 -6.00 1.91
N VAL A 124 23.53 -5.59 1.90
CA VAL A 124 22.97 -4.53 2.73
C VAL A 124 21.75 -5.09 3.46
N PRO A 125 21.91 -5.60 4.68
CA PRO A 125 20.81 -6.12 5.48
C PRO A 125 19.70 -5.07 5.68
N GLY A 126 18.45 -5.48 5.58
CA GLY A 126 17.28 -4.60 5.72
C GLY A 126 16.83 -3.92 4.43
N THR A 127 17.48 -4.20 3.29
CA THR A 127 17.05 -3.70 1.98
C THR A 127 15.68 -4.25 1.59
N LYS A 128 14.74 -3.37 1.23
CA LYS A 128 13.34 -3.72 0.85
C LYS A 128 13.06 -3.61 -0.65
N ILE A 129 13.90 -2.90 -1.39
CA ILE A 129 13.81 -2.71 -2.84
C ILE A 129 15.18 -2.96 -3.49
N PRO A 130 15.27 -3.35 -4.77
CA PRO A 130 16.57 -3.59 -5.40
C PRO A 130 17.47 -2.35 -5.38
N LEU A 131 18.74 -2.53 -5.03
CA LEU A 131 19.70 -1.43 -4.92
C LEU A 131 19.90 -0.69 -6.25
N ILE A 132 19.84 -1.42 -7.37
CA ILE A 132 19.93 -0.81 -8.71
C ILE A 132 18.75 0.12 -8.98
N PHE A 133 17.56 -0.26 -8.53
CA PHE A 133 16.34 0.54 -8.69
C PHE A 133 16.43 1.83 -7.86
N GLU A 134 16.85 1.71 -6.60
CA GLU A 134 17.09 2.85 -5.72
C GLU A 134 18.17 3.78 -6.31
N LYS A 135 19.31 3.22 -6.72
CA LYS A 135 20.41 4.02 -7.26
C LYS A 135 20.04 4.76 -8.54
N LEU A 136 19.25 4.15 -9.44
CA LEU A 136 18.75 4.82 -10.65
C LEU A 136 17.84 6.01 -10.30
N ILE A 137 16.96 5.87 -9.30
CA ILE A 137 16.11 6.97 -8.82
C ILE A 137 16.98 8.08 -8.23
N THR A 138 17.88 7.75 -7.29
CA THR A 138 18.77 8.72 -6.65
C THR A 138 19.60 9.49 -7.68
N GLN A 139 20.07 8.83 -8.73
CA GLN A 139 20.85 9.47 -9.78
C GLN A 139 20.05 10.44 -10.65
N ILE A 140 18.76 10.17 -10.87
CA ILE A 140 17.86 11.13 -11.53
C ILE A 140 17.65 12.35 -10.63
N GLU A 141 17.52 12.14 -9.32
CA GLU A 141 17.26 13.19 -8.33
C GLU A 141 18.47 14.08 -8.05
N GLU A 142 19.66 13.49 -7.93
CA GLU A 142 20.93 14.20 -7.68
C GLU A 142 21.29 15.16 -8.82
N ALA A 143 21.02 14.78 -10.07
CA ALA A 143 21.39 15.60 -11.22
C ALA A 143 20.46 16.82 -11.43
N THR A 144 19.15 16.64 -11.20
CA THR A 144 18.08 17.66 -11.10
C THR A 144 16.75 17.10 -11.65
N LEU A 145 15.66 17.30 -10.91
CA LEU A 145 14.31 16.95 -11.36
C LEU A 145 13.72 17.99 -12.35
N GLU A 146 14.47 19.04 -12.66
CA GLU A 146 14.02 20.20 -13.45
C GLU A 146 14.22 20.03 -14.96
N THR A 147 14.90 18.96 -15.39
CA THR A 147 15.24 18.71 -16.80
C THR A 147 14.00 18.52 -17.67
N GLU A 148 13.91 19.32 -18.74
CA GLU A 148 12.75 19.30 -19.62
C GLU A 148 12.52 17.92 -20.25
N GLY A 149 11.27 17.45 -20.18
CA GLY A 149 10.89 16.16 -20.75
C GLY A 149 11.52 14.96 -20.05
N LEU A 150 11.85 15.07 -18.75
CA LEU A 150 12.28 13.94 -17.93
C LEU A 150 11.30 12.75 -18.07
N LEU A 151 11.82 11.52 -18.16
CA LEU A 151 11.09 10.29 -18.52
C LEU A 151 10.54 10.25 -19.96
N ARG A 152 10.08 11.37 -20.54
CA ARG A 152 9.51 11.43 -21.89
C ARG A 152 10.57 11.29 -22.98
N ILE A 153 11.65 12.07 -22.89
CA ILE A 153 12.74 12.05 -23.86
C ILE A 153 13.58 10.79 -23.63
N PRO A 154 13.71 9.88 -24.62
CA PRO A 154 14.52 8.69 -24.48
C PRO A 154 16.01 9.03 -24.56
N GLY A 155 16.82 8.41 -23.69
CA GLY A 155 18.26 8.36 -23.87
C GLY A 155 18.68 7.66 -25.18
N VAL A 156 19.91 7.92 -25.61
CA VAL A 156 20.45 7.40 -26.88
C VAL A 156 20.61 5.88 -26.81
N ALA A 157 19.91 5.13 -27.67
CA ALA A 157 19.78 3.68 -27.56
C ALA A 157 21.12 2.91 -27.51
N THR A 158 22.11 3.31 -28.30
CA THR A 158 23.46 2.70 -28.28
C THR A 158 24.14 2.89 -26.93
N ARG A 159 24.01 4.09 -26.35
CA ARG A 159 24.52 4.42 -25.02
C ARG A 159 23.78 3.68 -23.92
N ILE A 160 22.45 3.57 -23.99
CA ILE A 160 21.67 2.76 -23.04
C ILE A 160 22.19 1.32 -23.00
N LYS A 161 22.38 0.70 -24.17
CA LYS A 161 22.93 -0.67 -24.26
C LYS A 161 24.32 -0.78 -23.63
N SER A 162 25.20 0.18 -23.89
CA SER A 162 26.54 0.23 -23.28
C SER A 162 26.46 0.36 -21.76
N LEU A 163 25.59 1.24 -21.25
CA LEU A 163 25.40 1.44 -19.82
C LEU A 163 24.81 0.21 -19.14
N CYS A 164 23.88 -0.52 -19.78
CA CYS A 164 23.37 -1.79 -19.26
C CYS A 164 24.50 -2.81 -19.08
N GLN A 165 25.35 -2.98 -20.09
CA GLN A 165 26.48 -3.92 -20.04
C GLN A 165 27.49 -3.53 -18.95
N GLU A 166 27.77 -2.24 -18.83
CA GLU A 166 28.69 -1.73 -17.80
C GLU A 166 28.11 -1.87 -16.39
N LEU A 167 26.81 -1.61 -16.20
CA LEU A 167 26.12 -1.83 -14.92
C LEU A 167 26.16 -3.31 -14.52
N GLU A 168 25.82 -4.22 -15.43
CA GLU A 168 25.86 -5.68 -15.18
C GLU A 168 27.22 -6.15 -14.67
N ALA A 169 28.32 -5.58 -15.18
CA ALA A 169 29.66 -5.93 -14.74
C ALA A 169 30.08 -5.21 -13.44
N LYS A 170 29.84 -3.89 -13.34
CA LYS A 170 30.52 -3.02 -12.37
C LYS A 170 29.65 -2.56 -11.20
N PHE A 171 28.33 -2.71 -11.27
CA PHE A 171 27.42 -2.17 -10.25
C PHE A 171 27.75 -2.71 -8.86
N TYR A 172 27.89 -4.02 -8.77
CA TYR A 172 28.14 -4.73 -7.51
C TYR A 172 29.57 -4.66 -7.01
N GLU A 173 30.51 -4.28 -7.89
CA GLU A 173 31.90 -3.98 -7.56
C GLU A 173 32.06 -2.54 -7.05
N GLY A 174 31.05 -1.68 -7.25
CA GLY A 174 31.10 -0.26 -6.89
C GLY A 174 31.99 0.59 -7.80
N THR A 175 32.42 0.05 -8.95
CA THR A 175 33.36 0.71 -9.89
C THR A 175 32.66 1.41 -11.06
N PHE A 176 31.32 1.38 -11.10
CA PHE A 176 30.53 2.03 -12.13
C PHE A 176 30.58 3.56 -11.99
N ASN A 177 30.95 4.26 -13.07
CA ASN A 177 31.01 5.73 -13.05
C ASN A 177 29.64 6.35 -13.35
N TRP A 178 28.95 6.74 -12.28
CA TRP A 178 27.64 7.39 -12.34
C TRP A 178 27.67 8.81 -12.90
N GLU A 179 28.78 9.54 -12.81
CA GLU A 179 28.91 10.93 -13.28
C GLU A 179 28.71 11.07 -14.80
N ASN A 180 29.00 9.98 -15.54
CA ASN A 180 28.83 9.94 -16.98
C ASN A 180 27.39 9.64 -17.43
N VAL A 181 26.50 9.29 -16.50
CA VAL A 181 25.11 8.93 -16.81
C VAL A 181 24.26 10.19 -16.87
N LYS A 182 23.77 10.54 -18.06
CA LYS A 182 22.84 11.67 -18.19
C LYS A 182 21.46 11.28 -17.68
N GLN A 183 20.67 12.27 -17.26
CA GLN A 183 19.33 12.04 -16.69
C GLN A 183 18.37 11.31 -17.62
N HIS A 184 18.37 11.66 -18.92
CA HIS A 184 17.55 10.93 -19.90
C HIS A 184 18.00 9.47 -20.06
N ASP A 185 19.28 9.18 -19.83
CA ASP A 185 19.77 7.81 -19.86
C ASP A 185 19.35 7.05 -18.59
N ALA A 186 19.54 7.64 -17.40
CA ALA A 186 19.09 7.07 -16.13
C ALA A 186 17.56 6.80 -16.13
N ALA A 187 16.77 7.77 -16.62
CA ALA A 187 15.33 7.61 -16.80
C ALA A 187 14.96 6.50 -17.79
N SER A 188 15.71 6.35 -18.89
CA SER A 188 15.53 5.23 -19.82
C SER A 188 15.90 3.89 -19.19
N LEU A 189 16.98 3.82 -18.41
CA LEU A 189 17.41 2.63 -17.69
C LEU A 189 16.41 2.21 -16.62
N LEU A 190 15.82 3.16 -15.87
CA LEU A 190 14.77 2.89 -14.89
C LEU A 190 13.53 2.24 -15.55
N LYS A 191 13.06 2.82 -16.66
CA LYS A 191 11.95 2.26 -17.44
C LYS A 191 12.28 0.89 -18.01
N LEU A 192 13.52 0.73 -18.50
CA LEU A 192 14.01 -0.54 -19.04
C LEU A 192 14.03 -1.62 -17.97
N PHE A 193 14.57 -1.31 -16.79
CA PHE A 193 14.62 -2.24 -15.64
C PHE A 193 13.24 -2.79 -15.31
N ILE A 194 12.24 -1.91 -15.15
CA ILE A 194 10.86 -2.32 -14.85
C ILE A 194 10.28 -3.22 -15.96
N ARG A 195 10.51 -2.84 -17.22
CA ARG A 195 9.98 -3.55 -18.39
C ARG A 195 10.62 -4.92 -18.62
N GLU A 196 11.90 -5.06 -18.27
CA GLU A 196 12.65 -6.31 -18.45
C GLU A 196 12.48 -7.28 -17.28
N LEU A 197 11.74 -6.92 -16.22
CA LEU A 197 11.40 -7.87 -15.17
C LEU A 197 10.69 -9.10 -15.77
N PRO A 198 11.13 -10.33 -15.46
CA PRO A 198 10.49 -11.54 -15.98
C PRO A 198 9.03 -11.71 -15.57
N GLN A 199 8.65 -11.10 -14.46
CA GLN A 199 7.27 -10.92 -14.04
C GLN A 199 7.03 -9.42 -13.87
N PRO A 200 5.89 -8.88 -14.34
CA PRO A 200 5.61 -7.46 -14.25
C PRO A 200 5.52 -7.05 -12.77
N LEU A 201 5.84 -5.79 -12.48
CA LEU A 201 5.83 -5.28 -11.11
C LEU A 201 4.46 -5.42 -10.44
N LEU A 202 3.37 -5.35 -11.21
CA LEU A 202 1.99 -5.55 -10.76
C LEU A 202 1.56 -7.03 -10.65
N THR A 203 2.51 -7.96 -10.80
CA THR A 203 2.38 -9.42 -10.90
C THR A 203 1.53 -9.89 -12.08
N VAL A 204 1.80 -11.11 -12.56
CA VAL A 204 1.00 -11.70 -13.64
C VAL A 204 -0.44 -11.96 -13.19
N GLU A 205 -0.61 -12.40 -11.95
CA GLU A 205 -1.90 -12.80 -11.39
C GLU A 205 -2.92 -11.68 -11.38
N TYR A 206 -2.49 -10.46 -11.07
CA TYR A 206 -3.37 -9.30 -10.89
C TYR A 206 -3.29 -8.28 -12.04
N LEU A 207 -2.39 -8.46 -13.01
CA LEU A 207 -2.20 -7.47 -14.08
C LEU A 207 -3.49 -7.15 -14.83
N LYS A 208 -4.26 -8.17 -15.21
CA LYS A 208 -5.54 -7.96 -15.88
C LYS A 208 -6.55 -7.25 -14.98
N ALA A 209 -6.60 -7.58 -13.69
CA ALA A 209 -7.47 -6.90 -12.73
C ALA A 209 -7.10 -5.41 -12.62
N PHE A 210 -5.81 -5.07 -12.57
CA PHE A 210 -5.32 -3.68 -12.63
C PHE A 210 -5.73 -2.97 -13.92
N GLN A 211 -5.64 -3.63 -15.08
CA GLN A 211 -6.09 -3.06 -16.36
C GLN A 211 -7.61 -2.84 -16.38
N ASP A 212 -8.38 -3.74 -15.79
CA ASP A 212 -9.84 -3.72 -15.79
C ASP A 212 -10.44 -2.73 -14.79
N VAL A 213 -9.64 -2.17 -13.88
CA VAL A 213 -10.07 -1.08 -12.98
C VAL A 213 -10.73 0.05 -13.77
N GLN A 214 -10.20 0.41 -14.94
CA GLN A 214 -10.77 1.49 -15.76
C GLN A 214 -12.25 1.24 -16.16
N ASN A 215 -12.67 -0.02 -16.21
CA ASN A 215 -14.02 -0.43 -16.61
C ASN A 215 -15.03 -0.33 -15.47
N LEU A 216 -14.57 -0.06 -14.23
CA LEU A 216 -15.46 0.04 -13.08
C LEU A 216 -16.31 1.32 -13.17
N PRO A 217 -17.60 1.27 -12.77
CA PRO A 217 -18.58 2.32 -13.08
C PRO A 217 -18.27 3.70 -12.47
N THR A 218 -17.67 3.74 -11.27
CA THR A 218 -17.42 4.99 -10.55
C THR A 218 -15.95 5.15 -10.19
N LYS A 219 -15.44 6.39 -10.20
CA LYS A 219 -14.06 6.70 -9.76
C LYS A 219 -13.78 6.24 -8.32
N LYS A 220 -14.79 6.22 -7.45
CA LYS A 220 -14.69 5.70 -6.08
C LYS A 220 -14.42 4.19 -6.08
N GLN A 221 -15.18 3.42 -6.85
CA GLN A 221 -14.97 1.97 -6.99
C GLN A 221 -13.62 1.65 -7.65
N GLN A 222 -13.18 2.46 -8.61
CA GLN A 222 -11.84 2.34 -9.21
C GLN A 222 -10.75 2.42 -8.13
N LEU A 223 -10.84 3.42 -7.26
CA LEU A 223 -9.87 3.63 -6.20
C LEU A 223 -9.96 2.55 -5.09
N GLN A 224 -11.17 2.10 -4.75
CA GLN A 224 -11.39 1.00 -3.82
C GLN A 224 -10.77 -0.32 -4.33
N ALA A 225 -10.99 -0.64 -5.61
CA ALA A 225 -10.38 -1.80 -6.25
C ALA A 225 -8.85 -1.68 -6.28
N LEU A 226 -8.29 -0.50 -6.60
CA LEU A 226 -6.84 -0.28 -6.59
C LEU A 226 -6.23 -0.44 -5.20
N ASN A 227 -6.90 0.02 -4.14
CA ASN A 227 -6.45 -0.20 -2.77
C ASN A 227 -6.36 -1.70 -2.46
N LEU A 228 -7.41 -2.48 -2.76
CA LEU A 228 -7.42 -3.93 -2.54
C LEU A 228 -6.34 -4.64 -3.37
N LEU A 229 -6.17 -4.25 -4.64
CA LEU A 229 -5.15 -4.83 -5.52
C LEU A 229 -3.72 -4.57 -5.02
N VAL A 230 -3.45 -3.36 -4.52
CA VAL A 230 -2.14 -3.02 -3.93
C VAL A 230 -1.89 -3.83 -2.65
N LEU A 231 -2.93 -4.08 -1.85
CA LEU A 231 -2.84 -4.95 -0.68
C LEU A 231 -2.54 -6.41 -1.05
N LEU A 232 -2.84 -6.84 -2.27
CA LEU A 232 -2.60 -8.21 -2.76
C LEU A 232 -1.19 -8.43 -3.34
N LEU A 233 -0.43 -7.36 -3.60
CA LEU A 233 0.91 -7.46 -4.17
C LEU A 233 1.92 -8.04 -3.17
N PRO A 234 2.84 -8.91 -3.61
CA PRO A 234 3.98 -9.35 -2.81
C PRO A 234 4.77 -8.15 -2.26
N GLU A 235 5.41 -8.34 -1.11
CA GLU A 235 6.11 -7.27 -0.38
C GLU A 235 7.14 -6.54 -1.23
N ALA A 236 8.04 -7.27 -1.89
CA ALA A 236 9.06 -6.68 -2.77
C ALA A 236 8.45 -5.85 -3.91
N ASN A 237 7.39 -6.37 -4.55
CA ASN A 237 6.70 -5.70 -5.65
C ASN A 237 6.01 -4.43 -5.16
N ARG A 238 5.32 -4.52 -4.03
CA ARG A 238 4.59 -3.40 -3.44
C ARG A 238 5.54 -2.29 -2.99
N ASP A 239 6.63 -2.62 -2.32
CA ASP A 239 7.59 -1.64 -1.80
C ASP A 239 8.31 -0.94 -2.96
N THR A 240 8.69 -1.70 -3.99
CA THR A 240 9.26 -1.13 -5.23
C THR A 240 8.25 -0.24 -5.94
N LEU A 241 6.98 -0.63 -6.04
CA LEU A 241 5.92 0.18 -6.62
C LEU A 241 5.67 1.46 -5.81
N LYS A 242 5.73 1.39 -4.49
CA LYS A 242 5.57 2.55 -3.61
C LYS A 242 6.65 3.59 -3.87
N VAL A 243 7.92 3.18 -3.84
CA VAL A 243 9.05 4.07 -4.14
C VAL A 243 8.96 4.65 -5.55
N LEU A 244 8.51 3.84 -6.53
CA LEU A 244 8.26 4.32 -7.88
C LEU A 244 7.21 5.44 -7.90
N LEU A 245 6.04 5.23 -7.30
CA LEU A 245 4.96 6.22 -7.32
C LEU A 245 5.34 7.50 -6.56
N GLU A 246 6.09 7.39 -5.46
CA GLU A 246 6.59 8.53 -4.70
C GLU A 246 7.62 9.34 -5.53
N PHE A 247 8.52 8.66 -6.23
CA PHE A 247 9.44 9.30 -7.19
C PHE A 247 8.67 10.01 -8.30
N LEU A 248 7.67 9.36 -8.92
CA LEU A 248 6.88 9.98 -9.99
C LEU A 248 6.12 11.22 -9.51
N GLN A 249 5.62 11.22 -8.26
CA GLN A 249 5.02 12.40 -7.66
C GLN A 249 6.03 13.54 -7.54
N ARG A 250 7.25 13.27 -7.05
CA ARG A 250 8.33 14.26 -6.97
C ARG A 250 8.67 14.86 -8.34
N VAL A 251 8.67 14.06 -9.41
CA VAL A 251 8.82 14.57 -10.79
C VAL A 251 7.68 15.52 -11.17
N ILE A 252 6.44 15.19 -10.83
CA ILE A 252 5.24 16.01 -11.14
C ILE A 252 5.21 17.29 -10.31
N ASP A 253 5.76 17.29 -9.11
CA ASP A 253 5.88 18.49 -8.27
C ASP A 253 6.80 19.54 -8.90
N HIS A 254 7.73 19.11 -9.77
CA HIS A 254 8.63 19.97 -10.54
C HIS A 254 8.12 20.27 -11.98
N ARG A 255 6.83 20.01 -12.26
CA ARG A 255 6.22 20.15 -13.59
C ARG A 255 6.41 21.53 -14.24
N ASP A 256 6.53 22.58 -13.44
CA ASP A 256 6.68 23.95 -13.94
C ASP A 256 7.99 24.14 -14.70
N LYS A 257 9.03 23.38 -14.33
CA LYS A 257 10.36 23.40 -14.96
C LYS A 257 10.52 22.25 -15.96
N ASN A 258 10.28 21.00 -15.54
CA ASN A 258 10.50 19.84 -16.40
C ASN A 258 9.39 19.61 -17.45
N LYS A 259 8.28 20.35 -17.39
CA LYS A 259 7.12 20.27 -18.30
C LYS A 259 6.39 18.92 -18.29
N MET A 260 6.58 18.10 -17.26
CA MET A 260 5.96 16.79 -17.12
C MET A 260 4.74 16.86 -16.20
N THR A 261 3.55 16.97 -16.78
CA THR A 261 2.27 16.91 -16.04
C THR A 261 1.95 15.47 -15.59
N LEU A 262 1.02 15.32 -14.63
CA LEU A 262 0.52 14.00 -14.20
C LEU A 262 0.06 13.12 -15.39
N LYS A 263 -0.61 13.71 -16.38
CA LYS A 263 -1.04 13.00 -17.60
C LYS A 263 0.17 12.55 -18.43
N ASN A 264 1.16 13.42 -18.62
CA ASN A 264 2.37 13.09 -19.39
C ASN A 264 3.17 11.96 -18.73
N VAL A 265 3.38 12.04 -17.41
CA VAL A 265 4.11 11.00 -16.65
C VAL A 265 3.37 9.68 -16.71
N ALA A 266 2.05 9.68 -16.50
CA ALA A 266 1.24 8.46 -16.56
C ALA A 266 1.27 7.79 -17.94
N MET A 267 1.15 8.57 -19.03
CA MET A 267 1.23 8.03 -20.39
C MET A 267 2.59 7.40 -20.69
N VAL A 268 3.69 7.99 -20.20
CA VAL A 268 5.04 7.46 -20.42
C VAL A 268 5.32 6.22 -19.58
N MET A 269 4.79 6.17 -18.35
CA MET A 269 5.09 5.10 -17.40
C MET A 269 4.16 3.89 -17.52
N ALA A 270 2.89 4.07 -17.92
CA ALA A 270 1.93 2.97 -18.01
C ALA A 270 2.41 1.80 -18.90
N PRO A 271 3.00 2.00 -20.09
CA PRO A 271 3.51 0.88 -20.90
C PRO A 271 4.59 0.04 -20.21
N ASN A 272 5.34 0.61 -19.26
CA ASN A 272 6.39 -0.13 -18.55
C ASN A 272 5.83 -0.99 -17.41
N LEU A 273 4.64 -0.66 -16.87
CA LEU A 273 4.00 -1.40 -15.78
C LEU A 273 2.91 -2.36 -16.26
N PHE A 274 2.19 -2.00 -17.32
CA PHE A 274 0.97 -2.71 -17.75
C PHE A 274 1.17 -3.63 -18.96
N THR A 275 2.31 -3.57 -19.62
CA THR A 275 2.61 -4.43 -20.77
C THR A 275 3.42 -5.65 -20.33
N PHE A 276 2.84 -6.84 -20.46
CA PHE A 276 3.53 -8.11 -20.22
C PHE A 276 3.44 -9.01 -21.45
N HIS A 277 4.59 -9.35 -22.03
CA HIS A 277 4.68 -10.12 -23.27
C HIS A 277 4.64 -11.65 -23.03
N GLY A 278 4.59 -12.10 -21.77
CA GLY A 278 4.57 -13.52 -21.42
C GLY A 278 3.20 -14.21 -21.55
N PHE A 279 2.15 -13.51 -21.99
CA PHE A 279 0.81 -14.10 -22.17
C PHE A 279 0.60 -14.85 -23.49
N GLY A 280 1.59 -14.87 -24.40
CA GLY A 280 1.55 -15.71 -25.60
C GLY A 280 0.49 -15.34 -26.65
N SER A 281 -0.10 -14.14 -26.63
CA SER A 281 -1.15 -13.73 -27.57
C SER A 281 -0.84 -12.42 -28.30
N LYS A 282 -1.23 -12.37 -29.59
CA LYS A 282 -1.17 -11.21 -30.48
C LYS A 282 -2.37 -10.29 -30.20
N THR A 283 -2.12 -9.11 -29.65
CA THR A 283 -3.19 -8.12 -29.41
C THR A 283 -3.57 -7.45 -30.73
N ILE A 284 -4.87 -7.20 -30.95
CA ILE A 284 -5.42 -6.50 -32.13
C ILE A 284 -5.19 -4.99 -31.97
N GLU A 285 -4.58 -4.35 -32.96
CA GLU A 285 -4.08 -2.95 -32.93
C GLU A 285 -5.09 -1.89 -32.43
N GLN A 286 -6.40 -2.03 -32.74
CA GLN A 286 -7.43 -1.08 -32.26
C GLN A 286 -7.74 -1.23 -30.76
N SER A 287 -7.57 -2.43 -30.19
CA SER A 287 -7.71 -2.68 -28.76
C SER A 287 -6.56 -2.05 -27.98
N GLU A 288 -5.36 -1.97 -28.58
CA GLU A 288 -4.16 -1.45 -27.91
C GLU A 288 -4.28 0.03 -27.55
N PHE A 289 -4.88 0.87 -28.39
CA PHE A 289 -5.00 2.31 -28.11
C PHE A 289 -5.97 2.61 -26.96
N VAL A 290 -7.14 1.97 -26.94
CA VAL A 290 -8.11 2.11 -25.84
C VAL A 290 -7.52 1.56 -24.54
N MET A 291 -6.80 0.43 -24.61
CA MET A 291 -6.09 -0.13 -23.47
C MET A 291 -4.96 0.78 -22.98
N ALA A 292 -4.25 1.49 -23.87
CA ALA A 292 -3.20 2.43 -23.52
C ALA A 292 -3.75 3.67 -22.79
N ALA A 293 -4.84 4.26 -23.28
CA ALA A 293 -5.52 5.37 -22.60
C ALA A 293 -6.07 4.94 -21.23
N GLY A 294 -6.63 3.73 -21.16
CA GLY A 294 -7.11 3.09 -19.95
C GLY A 294 -6.06 2.91 -18.86
N THR A 295 -4.97 2.23 -19.21
CA THR A 295 -3.83 1.97 -18.30
C THR A 295 -3.15 3.26 -17.87
N ALA A 296 -3.06 4.27 -18.75
CA ALA A 296 -2.61 5.60 -18.37
C ALA A 296 -3.53 6.24 -17.32
N ASN A 297 -4.86 6.09 -17.43
CA ASN A 297 -5.79 6.58 -16.41
C ASN A 297 -5.62 5.84 -15.08
N VAL A 298 -5.45 4.52 -15.09
CA VAL A 298 -5.15 3.76 -13.87
C VAL A 298 -3.85 4.26 -13.23
N MET A 299 -2.80 4.49 -14.04
CA MET A 299 -1.54 5.04 -13.57
C MET A 299 -1.69 6.44 -12.94
N ARG A 300 -2.56 7.31 -13.49
CA ARG A 300 -2.87 8.62 -12.89
C ARG A 300 -3.51 8.48 -11.52
N PHE A 301 -4.47 7.56 -11.36
CA PHE A 301 -5.09 7.29 -10.06
C PHE A 301 -4.05 6.78 -9.06
N MET A 302 -3.17 5.88 -9.50
CA MET A 302 -2.12 5.33 -8.65
C MET A 302 -1.17 6.42 -8.13
N ILE A 303 -0.78 7.37 -9.00
CA ILE A 303 0.10 8.48 -8.61
C ILE A 303 -0.63 9.51 -7.72
N GLN A 304 -1.87 9.89 -8.06
CA GLN A 304 -2.57 10.95 -7.33
C GLN A 304 -3.04 10.51 -5.94
N TYR A 305 -3.50 9.26 -5.79
CA TYR A 305 -4.14 8.77 -4.56
C TYR A 305 -3.25 7.83 -3.74
N GLN A 306 -1.93 7.95 -3.87
CA GLN A 306 -0.96 7.10 -3.17
C GLN A 306 -1.27 6.92 -1.69
N LYS A 307 -1.58 8.02 -0.99
CA LYS A 307 -1.87 7.98 0.46
C LYS A 307 -3.01 7.03 0.82
N LEU A 308 -3.97 6.82 -0.09
CA LEU A 308 -5.11 5.93 0.11
C LEU A 308 -4.77 4.49 -0.26
N LEU A 309 -3.98 4.27 -1.30
CA LEU A 309 -3.61 2.93 -1.79
C LEU A 309 -2.90 2.10 -0.73
N TRP A 310 -2.07 2.74 0.10
CA TRP A 310 -1.29 2.06 1.14
C TRP A 310 -2.02 1.92 2.48
N THR A 311 -3.32 2.24 2.54
CA THR A 311 -4.11 2.11 3.78
C THR A 311 -4.77 0.74 3.87
N VAL A 312 -4.76 0.16 5.07
CA VAL A 312 -5.53 -1.03 5.37
C VAL A 312 -6.90 -0.58 5.88
N SER A 313 -7.94 -0.93 5.13
CA SER A 313 -9.32 -0.56 5.49
C SER A 313 -9.71 -1.11 6.86
N ILE A 314 -10.49 -0.32 7.61
CA ILE A 314 -10.88 -0.63 8.99
C ILE A 314 -11.70 -1.92 9.04
N PHE A 315 -12.60 -2.12 8.07
CA PHE A 315 -13.42 -3.34 7.99
C PHE A 315 -12.58 -4.61 7.89
N LEU A 316 -11.47 -4.60 7.14
CA LEU A 316 -10.58 -5.76 7.00
C LEU A 316 -9.99 -6.14 8.37
N ARG A 317 -9.52 -5.15 9.14
CA ARG A 317 -9.02 -5.39 10.50
C ARG A 317 -10.10 -5.84 11.47
N ARG A 318 -11.32 -5.29 11.37
CA ARG A 318 -12.45 -5.72 12.23
C ARG A 318 -12.80 -7.18 11.96
N VAL A 319 -12.84 -7.59 10.69
CA VAL A 319 -13.08 -8.99 10.30
C VAL A 319 -11.94 -9.90 10.77
N GLU A 320 -10.69 -9.47 10.59
CA GLU A 320 -9.53 -10.20 11.09
C GLU A 320 -9.59 -10.43 12.61
N ARG A 321 -9.84 -9.36 13.38
CA ARG A 321 -10.03 -9.42 14.83
C ARG A 321 -11.19 -10.33 15.21
N ALA A 322 -12.29 -10.30 14.46
CA ALA A 322 -13.44 -11.18 14.69
C ALA A 322 -13.07 -12.65 14.45
N ILE A 323 -12.31 -12.96 13.41
CA ILE A 323 -11.83 -14.32 13.12
C ILE A 323 -10.92 -14.82 14.24
N ILE A 324 -9.98 -14.00 14.71
CA ILE A 324 -9.06 -14.36 15.81
C ILE A 324 -9.84 -14.60 17.11
N ASN A 325 -10.78 -13.71 17.46
CA ASN A 325 -11.68 -13.88 18.60
C ASN A 325 -12.47 -15.19 18.52
N PHE A 326 -12.94 -15.56 17.34
CA PHE A 326 -13.69 -16.80 17.11
C PHE A 326 -12.81 -18.04 17.32
N ALA A 327 -11.59 -18.02 16.79
CA ALA A 327 -10.62 -19.12 16.95
C ALA A 327 -10.30 -19.38 18.43
N ASN A 328 -10.18 -18.30 19.23
CA ASN A 328 -9.87 -18.36 20.65
C ASN A 328 -11.05 -18.80 21.55
N LYS A 329 -12.29 -18.85 21.03
CA LYS A 329 -13.48 -19.26 21.80
C LYS A 329 -13.76 -20.76 21.70
N ALA A 330 -14.29 -21.31 22.81
CA ALA A 330 -14.74 -22.69 22.90
C ALA A 330 -15.83 -23.01 21.86
N PRO A 331 -15.91 -24.25 21.35
CA PRO A 331 -16.81 -24.64 20.24
C PRO A 331 -18.27 -24.28 20.46
N GLU A 332 -18.75 -24.33 21.70
CA GLU A 332 -20.14 -24.12 22.09
C GLU A 332 -20.59 -22.65 21.98
N GLN A 333 -19.67 -21.69 22.00
CA GLN A 333 -19.97 -20.24 21.93
C GLN A 333 -19.83 -19.65 20.52
N ARG A 334 -19.58 -20.49 19.51
CA ARG A 334 -19.28 -20.08 18.12
C ARG A 334 -20.51 -19.71 17.29
N SER A 335 -21.71 -20.07 17.73
CA SER A 335 -22.96 -19.95 16.96
C SER A 335 -23.55 -18.52 16.88
N ASN A 336 -23.00 -17.56 17.65
CA ASN A 336 -23.66 -16.26 17.88
C ASN A 336 -22.85 -15.02 17.44
N MET A 337 -21.91 -15.17 16.50
CA MET A 337 -21.09 -14.05 16.01
C MET A 337 -21.60 -13.46 14.69
N ASN A 338 -21.81 -12.14 14.70
CA ASN A 338 -22.16 -11.32 13.54
C ASN A 338 -20.92 -11.07 12.66
N LEU A 339 -20.57 -12.04 11.81
CA LEU A 339 -19.69 -11.79 10.67
C LEU A 339 -20.51 -11.22 9.51
N LEU A 340 -19.89 -10.31 8.75
CA LEU A 340 -20.49 -9.72 7.55
C LEU A 340 -20.95 -10.83 6.57
N PRO A 341 -22.20 -10.77 6.06
CA PRO A 341 -22.81 -11.85 5.27
C PRO A 341 -21.95 -12.34 4.10
N CYS A 342 -21.29 -11.40 3.39
CA CYS A 342 -20.45 -11.71 2.22
C CYS A 342 -19.23 -12.58 2.57
N PHE A 343 -18.63 -12.38 3.74
CA PHE A 343 -17.52 -13.21 4.22
C PHE A 343 -18.01 -14.58 4.71
N ARG A 344 -19.20 -14.64 5.33
CA ARG A 344 -19.79 -15.88 5.84
C ARG A 344 -20.18 -16.86 4.73
N GLU A 345 -20.71 -16.36 3.61
CA GLU A 345 -21.09 -17.19 2.46
C GLU A 345 -19.88 -17.72 1.68
N ARG A 346 -18.79 -16.94 1.60
CA ARG A 346 -17.63 -17.24 0.77
C ARG A 346 -16.52 -17.98 1.50
N LEU A 347 -16.34 -17.74 2.79
CA LEU A 347 -15.50 -18.54 3.68
C LEU A 347 -16.35 -19.68 4.25
N GLY A 348 -16.50 -20.78 3.52
CA GLY A 348 -17.24 -21.95 4.02
C GLY A 348 -16.67 -22.48 5.35
N PRO A 349 -17.46 -23.18 6.20
CA PRO A 349 -17.10 -23.63 7.56
C PRO A 349 -15.75 -24.36 7.66
N SER A 350 -15.36 -25.07 6.60
CA SER A 350 -14.13 -25.85 6.51
C SER A 350 -12.87 -24.98 6.32
N SER A 351 -13.00 -23.81 5.68
CA SER A 351 -11.89 -22.84 5.54
C SER A 351 -11.49 -22.25 6.88
N TRP A 352 -12.45 -22.14 7.82
CA TRP A 352 -12.22 -21.70 9.21
C TRP A 352 -11.32 -22.67 9.98
N MET A 353 -11.30 -23.94 9.59
CA MET A 353 -10.64 -25.02 10.34
C MET A 353 -9.26 -25.39 9.79
N ALA A 354 -8.97 -25.08 8.53
CA ALA A 354 -7.73 -25.49 7.86
C ALA A 354 -6.56 -24.51 8.09
N TYR A 355 -6.79 -23.38 8.76
CA TYR A 355 -5.84 -22.25 8.83
C TYR A 355 -5.28 -22.00 10.23
N ASP A 356 -5.36 -22.97 11.15
CA ASP A 356 -4.75 -22.85 12.47
C ASP A 356 -4.27 -24.23 12.97
N ARG A 357 -3.13 -24.66 12.45
CA ARG A 357 -2.37 -25.78 13.02
C ARG A 357 -0.88 -25.48 13.01
N GLU A 358 -0.48 -24.27 13.38
CA GLU A 358 0.91 -23.96 13.71
C GLU A 358 0.97 -22.99 14.89
N LYS A 359 1.33 -23.56 16.06
CA LYS A 359 1.79 -22.92 17.30
C LYS A 359 1.14 -21.57 17.69
N HIS A 360 0.16 -21.66 18.59
CA HIS A 360 0.07 -20.70 19.69
C HIS A 360 0.23 -21.45 21.00
N GLU A 361 1.43 -21.35 21.58
CA GLU A 361 1.65 -21.67 22.99
C GLU A 361 0.73 -20.78 23.82
N LYS A 362 -0.01 -21.41 24.73
CA LYS A 362 -0.74 -20.74 25.79
C LYS A 362 0.22 -19.79 26.50
N GLN A 363 0.10 -18.49 26.27
CA GLN A 363 0.64 -17.52 27.22
C GLN A 363 -0.24 -17.59 28.45
N GLU A 364 0.21 -18.37 29.43
CA GLU A 364 -0.28 -18.29 30.79
C GLU A 364 -0.11 -16.85 31.28
N LYS A 365 -1.20 -16.32 31.87
CA LYS A 365 -1.18 -15.06 32.60
C LYS A 365 -0.01 -15.07 33.58
N THR A 366 0.94 -14.15 33.42
CA THR A 366 1.88 -13.88 34.50
C THR A 366 1.10 -13.27 35.68
N PRO A 367 1.35 -13.70 36.93
CA PRO A 367 0.48 -13.44 38.08
C PRO A 367 0.67 -12.03 38.69
N ASN A 368 0.99 -11.03 37.88
CA ASN A 368 1.26 -9.66 38.35
C ASN A 368 0.12 -8.66 38.07
N ASP A 369 -1.03 -9.16 37.64
CA ASP A 369 -2.23 -8.36 37.38
C ASP A 369 -3.02 -8.18 38.70
N ALA A 370 -2.37 -7.53 39.68
CA ALA A 370 -3.05 -7.01 40.86
C ALA A 370 -3.71 -5.68 40.48
N ASP A 371 -5.04 -5.66 40.48
CA ASP A 371 -5.94 -4.50 40.48
C ASP A 371 -5.47 -3.30 39.65
N VAL A 372 -5.57 -3.40 38.33
CA VAL A 372 -5.59 -2.20 37.47
C VAL A 372 -6.99 -1.60 37.55
N PRO A 373 -7.16 -0.36 38.06
CA PRO A 373 -8.46 0.30 38.10
C PRO A 373 -9.08 0.42 36.71
N GLN A 374 -10.40 0.28 36.62
CA GLN A 374 -11.13 0.36 35.35
C GLN A 374 -10.80 1.67 34.60
N GLY A 375 -10.26 1.55 33.39
CA GLY A 375 -9.85 2.69 32.59
C GLY A 375 -8.39 3.12 32.74
N VAL A 376 -7.53 2.35 33.42
CA VAL A 376 -6.08 2.54 33.42
C VAL A 376 -5.42 1.50 32.50
N ILE A 377 -4.50 1.92 31.66
CA ILE A 377 -3.64 1.02 30.87
C ILE A 377 -2.21 1.05 31.39
N ARG A 378 -1.51 -0.07 31.31
CA ARG A 378 -0.08 -0.15 31.59
C ARG A 378 0.69 -0.12 30.27
N VAL A 379 1.51 0.91 30.08
CA VAL A 379 2.37 1.07 28.90
C VAL A 379 3.79 0.71 29.28
N GLN A 380 4.41 -0.20 28.53
CA GLN A 380 5.79 -0.62 28.70
C GLN A 380 6.70 0.08 27.69
N ALA A 381 7.90 0.49 28.09
CA ALA A 381 8.90 1.08 27.21
C ALA A 381 10.29 0.54 27.56
N PRO A 382 10.63 -0.69 27.14
CA PRO A 382 11.85 -1.39 27.55
C PRO A 382 13.14 -0.64 27.22
N HIS A 383 13.11 0.20 26.18
CA HIS A 383 14.26 0.94 25.66
C HIS A 383 14.31 2.41 26.11
N LEU A 384 13.38 2.83 26.98
CA LEU A 384 13.35 4.19 27.53
C LEU A 384 13.75 4.19 29.02
N SER A 385 14.16 5.36 29.52
CA SER A 385 14.56 5.56 30.93
C SER A 385 13.48 5.10 31.92
N LYS A 386 12.21 5.23 31.55
CA LYS A 386 11.07 4.70 32.29
C LYS A 386 10.53 3.47 31.59
N VAL A 387 10.73 2.32 32.20
CA VAL A 387 10.39 1.00 31.63
C VAL A 387 8.88 0.70 31.63
N SER A 388 8.12 1.32 32.53
CA SER A 388 6.65 1.12 32.61
C SER A 388 5.94 2.32 33.22
N MET A 389 4.72 2.61 32.77
CA MET A 389 3.85 3.66 33.30
C MET A 389 2.38 3.24 33.25
N ALA A 390 1.65 3.45 34.35
CA ALA A 390 0.20 3.36 34.37
C ALA A 390 -0.40 4.70 33.89
N ILE A 391 -1.32 4.66 32.94
CA ILE A 391 -1.93 5.83 32.32
C ILE A 391 -3.45 5.71 32.37
N GLN A 392 -4.11 6.71 32.96
CA GLN A 392 -5.56 6.82 32.94
C GLN A 392 -6.03 7.19 31.52
N LEU A 393 -6.93 6.39 30.97
CA LEU A 393 -7.60 6.66 29.70
C LEU A 393 -8.59 7.81 29.86
N THR A 394 -8.45 8.83 29.03
CA THR A 394 -9.41 9.93 28.88
C THR A 394 -9.95 9.93 27.44
N GLU A 395 -11.08 10.59 27.20
CA GLU A 395 -11.69 10.68 25.86
C GLU A 395 -10.76 11.33 24.83
N GLU A 396 -9.87 12.21 25.26
CA GLU A 396 -8.98 12.98 24.39
C GLU A 396 -7.56 12.40 24.32
N LEU A 397 -7.25 11.36 25.11
CA LEU A 397 -5.90 10.81 25.18
C LEU A 397 -5.51 10.11 23.87
N LYS A 398 -4.53 10.69 23.18
CA LYS A 398 -3.98 10.13 21.94
C LYS A 398 -2.72 9.31 22.18
N ALA A 399 -2.42 8.41 21.24
CA ALA A 399 -1.18 7.62 21.24
C ALA A 399 0.07 8.52 21.26
N GLY A 400 0.07 9.62 20.47
CA GLY A 400 1.17 10.58 20.44
C GLY A 400 1.41 11.29 21.78
N ASP A 401 0.37 11.51 22.59
CA ASP A 401 0.50 12.11 23.92
C ASP A 401 1.19 11.17 24.91
N ILE A 402 0.91 9.86 24.80
CA ILE A 402 1.57 8.83 25.60
C ILE A 402 3.07 8.82 25.27
N VAL A 403 3.43 8.76 23.98
CA VAL A 403 4.83 8.78 23.55
C VAL A 403 5.53 10.06 24.04
N ALA A 404 4.89 11.22 23.90
CA ALA A 404 5.43 12.50 24.38
C ALA A 404 5.65 12.51 25.91
N ARG A 405 4.74 11.93 26.70
CA ARG A 405 4.90 11.82 28.16
C ARG A 405 6.14 11.02 28.54
N PHE A 406 6.41 9.90 27.87
CA PHE A 406 7.62 9.11 28.12
C PHE A 406 8.91 9.86 27.71
N LEU A 407 8.90 10.59 26.59
CA LEU A 407 10.08 11.35 26.14
C LEU A 407 10.35 12.62 26.97
N SER A 408 9.30 13.22 27.55
CA SER A 408 9.43 14.43 28.38
C SER A 408 10.01 14.17 29.77
N GLN A 409 9.90 12.94 30.28
CA GLN A 409 10.43 12.54 31.59
C GLN A 409 11.92 12.21 31.49
N LYS A 410 12.75 13.25 31.35
CA LYS A 410 14.21 13.14 31.44
C LYS A 410 14.61 12.75 32.86
N SER A 411 15.07 11.51 33.05
CA SER A 411 15.94 11.13 34.16
C SER A 411 17.28 10.66 33.59
N GLY A 412 18.38 11.05 34.24
CA GLY A 412 19.72 11.17 33.67
C GLY A 412 20.30 9.97 32.90
N ASN A 413 21.13 10.30 31.91
CA ASN A 413 22.09 9.46 31.18
C ASN A 413 21.58 8.21 30.44
N VAL A 414 20.54 8.34 29.61
CA VAL A 414 20.20 7.35 28.58
C VAL A 414 19.96 8.04 27.23
N GLN A 415 20.42 7.40 26.15
CA GLN A 415 20.32 7.84 24.74
C GLN A 415 19.02 8.60 24.44
N THR A 416 19.15 9.85 24.01
CA THR A 416 18.02 10.66 23.52
C THR A 416 17.54 10.13 22.18
N LEU A 417 16.66 9.13 22.20
CA LEU A 417 15.87 8.74 21.02
C LEU A 417 14.98 9.91 20.62
N LYS A 418 14.96 10.25 19.32
CA LYS A 418 14.12 11.36 18.83
C LYS A 418 12.66 10.91 18.81
N LYS A 419 11.73 11.87 18.97
CA LYS A 419 10.27 11.62 18.89
C LYS A 419 9.86 10.89 17.61
N GLU A 420 10.63 11.06 16.55
CA GLU A 420 10.39 10.48 15.22
C GLU A 420 10.80 9.00 15.09
N GLU A 421 11.52 8.45 16.07
CA GLU A 421 12.08 7.10 16.02
C GLU A 421 11.28 6.08 16.82
N VAL A 422 10.34 6.53 17.66
CA VAL A 422 9.69 5.73 18.69
C VAL A 422 8.18 5.81 18.56
N PHE A 423 7.52 4.65 18.51
CA PHE A 423 6.08 4.53 18.29
C PHE A 423 5.43 3.66 19.36
N LEU A 424 4.12 3.86 19.56
CA LEU A 424 3.30 3.03 20.43
C LEU A 424 2.73 1.84 19.64
N TYR A 425 2.82 0.65 20.21
CA TYR A 425 2.34 -0.59 19.61
C TYR A 425 1.22 -1.22 20.44
N GLU A 426 0.20 -1.71 19.73
CA GLU A 426 -0.84 -2.62 20.22
C GLU A 426 -0.37 -4.06 19.94
N ILE A 427 -0.12 -4.85 20.98
CA ILE A 427 0.39 -6.23 20.87
C ILE A 427 -0.58 -7.19 21.55
N GLY A 428 -0.92 -8.30 20.90
CA GLY A 428 -1.74 -9.35 21.49
C GLY A 428 -3.25 -9.04 21.57
N GLY A 429 -3.97 -9.93 22.22
CA GLY A 429 -5.44 -9.98 22.20
C GLY A 429 -5.94 -10.47 20.85
N ASN A 430 -6.44 -9.55 20.03
CA ASN A 430 -7.07 -9.85 18.73
C ASN A 430 -6.20 -9.52 17.52
N ILE A 431 -4.93 -9.19 17.76
CA ILE A 431 -3.95 -8.82 16.74
C ILE A 431 -2.59 -9.35 17.19
N GLY A 432 -1.72 -9.68 16.25
CA GLY A 432 -0.33 -10.00 16.56
C GLY A 432 0.38 -8.75 17.07
N GLU A 433 0.57 -7.78 16.18
CA GLU A 433 1.18 -6.50 16.53
C GLU A 433 0.79 -5.41 15.52
N ARG A 434 0.55 -4.20 16.05
CA ARG A 434 0.24 -3.01 15.26
C ARG A 434 0.91 -1.75 15.80
N CYS A 435 1.63 -1.04 14.94
CA CYS A 435 2.09 0.33 15.16
C CYS A 435 0.89 1.29 15.06
N LEU A 436 0.73 2.14 16.08
CA LEU A 436 -0.37 3.10 16.14
C LEU A 436 0.02 4.42 15.47
N ASP A 437 -0.99 5.07 14.89
CA ASP A 437 -0.89 6.44 14.43
C ASP A 437 -0.97 7.38 15.64
N ASP A 438 -0.22 8.48 15.63
CA ASP A 438 -0.15 9.43 16.75
C ASP A 438 -1.53 10.01 17.10
N ASP A 439 -2.41 10.13 16.11
CA ASP A 439 -3.78 10.62 16.25
C ASP A 439 -4.78 9.58 16.80
N THR A 440 -4.34 8.36 17.13
CA THR A 440 -5.21 7.28 17.63
C THR A 440 -5.68 7.56 19.04
N TYR A 441 -7.00 7.58 19.27
CA TYR A 441 -7.60 7.70 20.60
C TYR A 441 -7.54 6.36 21.34
N MET A 442 -6.90 6.37 22.50
CA MET A 442 -6.57 5.15 23.25
C MET A 442 -7.80 4.52 23.91
N LYS A 443 -8.79 5.33 24.28
CA LYS A 443 -10.03 4.84 24.90
C LYS A 443 -10.87 4.01 23.91
N ASP A 444 -11.10 4.53 22.71
CA ASP A 444 -11.83 3.81 21.66
C ASP A 444 -11.08 2.53 21.25
N LEU A 445 -9.74 2.59 21.18
CA LEU A 445 -8.94 1.41 20.84
C LEU A 445 -8.98 0.33 21.93
N TYR A 446 -8.90 0.72 23.21
CA TYR A 446 -9.00 -0.21 24.34
C TYR A 446 -10.36 -0.93 24.39
N GLN A 447 -11.46 -0.28 24.01
CA GLN A 447 -12.76 -0.93 23.90
C GLN A 447 -12.80 -2.01 22.82
N LEU A 448 -12.04 -1.86 21.73
CA LEU A 448 -11.96 -2.82 20.63
C LEU A 448 -11.01 -3.99 20.91
N ASN A 449 -10.00 -3.79 21.75
CA ASN A 449 -9.05 -4.83 22.14
C ASN A 449 -8.64 -4.67 23.62
N PRO A 450 -9.50 -5.07 24.56
CA PRO A 450 -9.26 -4.86 25.99
C PRO A 450 -8.10 -5.69 26.55
N ASN A 451 -7.73 -6.77 25.85
CA ASN A 451 -6.64 -7.67 26.22
C ASN A 451 -5.30 -7.30 25.55
N ALA A 452 -5.22 -6.14 24.90
CA ALA A 452 -3.99 -5.69 24.27
C ALA A 452 -2.94 -5.25 25.31
N GLU A 453 -1.70 -5.60 25.04
CA GLU A 453 -0.53 -5.01 25.69
C GLU A 453 -0.07 -3.77 24.90
N TRP A 454 0.40 -2.75 25.62
CA TRP A 454 0.81 -1.47 25.06
C TRP A 454 2.31 -1.28 25.23
N VAL A 455 3.05 -1.29 24.12
CA VAL A 455 4.52 -1.26 24.15
C VAL A 455 5.05 -0.12 23.28
N ILE A 456 5.97 0.66 23.83
CA ILE A 456 6.71 1.69 23.11
C ILE A 456 8.04 1.10 22.64
N LYS A 457 8.27 1.08 21.33
CA LYS A 457 9.51 0.61 20.71
C LYS A 457 9.86 1.42 19.47
N SER A 458 11.09 1.31 19.00
CA SER A 458 11.50 1.89 17.72
C SER A 458 10.89 1.12 16.56
N LYS A 459 10.58 1.80 15.45
CA LYS A 459 10.14 1.13 14.23
C LYS A 459 11.28 0.26 13.73
N GLN A 460 11.07 -1.06 13.68
CA GLN A 460 12.04 -1.98 13.07
C GLN A 460 12.12 -1.63 11.58
N SER A 461 13.33 -1.28 11.12
CA SER A 461 13.61 -0.87 9.74
C SER A 461 13.29 -1.97 8.73
#